data_AF-A0A2N2ITC5-F1
#
_entry.id   AF-A0A2N2ITC5-F1
#
_cell.length_a   1.000
_cell.length_b   1.000
_cell.length_c   1.000
_cell.angle_alpha   90.00
_cell.angle_beta   90.00
_cell.angle_gamma   90.00
#
_symmetry.space_group_name_H-M   'P 1'
#
loop_
_entity.id
_entity.type
_entity.pdbx_description
1 polymer ?
#
loop_
_entity_poly.entity_id
_entity_poly.type
_entity_poly.pdbx_seq_one_letter_code
_entity_poly.pdbx_strand_id
1 'polypeptide(L)' 'MGNIGPGQLLLIALIILLIFGAGRIAEIGKGLGAGIKNFKKGLREDEEGEKKQITEGSKKDDEKGD' A
#
# COMPACT_ATOMS: atom_id res chain seq x y z
N MET A 1 -16.31 -25.33 -22.66
CA MET A 1 -15.56 -24.08 -22.83
C MET A 1 -14.42 -24.09 -21.83
N GLY A 2 -13.17 -23.95 -22.28
CA GLY A 2 -11.98 -24.23 -21.47
C GLY A 2 -11.84 -23.27 -20.30
N ASN A 3 -11.86 -23.81 -19.08
CA ASN A 3 -11.49 -23.05 -17.89
C ASN A 3 -9.97 -22.84 -17.91
N ILE A 4 -9.53 -21.59 -18.08
CA ILE A 4 -8.13 -21.23 -17.84
C ILE A 4 -7.88 -21.41 -16.35
N GLY A 5 -7.37 -22.59 -16.01
CA GLY A 5 -7.06 -22.96 -14.64
C GLY A 5 -5.78 -22.28 -14.14
N PRO A 6 -5.54 -22.30 -12.82
CA PRO A 6 -4.33 -21.75 -12.21
C PRO A 6 -3.03 -22.28 -12.84
N GLY A 7 -3.02 -23.53 -13.33
CA GLY A 7 -1.87 -24.13 -14.00
C GLY A 7 -1.52 -23.49 -15.35
N GLN A 8 -2.51 -23.09 -16.16
CA GLN A 8 -2.25 -22.40 -17.42
C GLN A 8 -1.74 -20.96 -17.18
N LEU A 9 -2.30 -20.27 -16.19
CA LEU A 9 -1.81 -18.95 -15.78
C LEU A 9 -0.36 -18.99 -15.33
N LEU A 10 0.03 -20.01 -14.55
CA LEU A 10 1.42 -20.19 -14.11
C LEU A 10 2.36 -20.42 -15.30
N LEU A 11 1.96 -21.23 -16.28
CA LEU A 11 2.76 -21.49 -17.48
C LEU A 11 2.96 -20.22 -18.31
N ILE A 12 1.90 -19.42 -18.50
CA ILE A 12 1.99 -18.13 -19.21
C ILE A 12 2.90 -17.17 -18.44
N ALA A 13 2.72 -17.07 -17.12
CA ALA A 13 3.57 -16.23 -16.28
C ALA A 13 5.05 -16.64 -16.36
N LEU A 14 5.34 -17.94 -16.45
CA LEU A 14 6.70 -18.46 -16.63
C LEU A 14 7.29 -18.04 -17.98
N ILE A 15 6.53 -18.11 -19.07
CA ILE A 15 6.99 -17.66 -20.40
C ILE A 15 7.28 -16.15 -20.39
N ILE A 16 6.39 -15.34 -19.82
CA ILE A 16 6.60 -13.90 -19.66
C ILE A 16 7.85 -13.65 -18.81
N LEU A 17 8.04 -14.39 -17.73
CA LEU A 17 9.22 -14.26 -16.86
C LEU A 17 10.51 -14.60 -17.59
N LEU A 18 10.51 -15.56 -18.52
CA LEU A 18 11.70 -15.89 -19.33
C LEU A 18 12.03 -14.79 -20.35
N ILE A 19 11.01 -14.18 -20.98
CA ILE A 19 11.21 -13.11 -21.97
C ILE A 19 11.68 -11.82 -21.30
N PHE A 20 11.00 -11.40 -20.23
CA PHE A 20 11.28 -10.13 -19.56
C PHE A 20 12.35 -10.25 -18.46
N GLY A 21 12.55 -11.45 -17.92
CA GLY A 21 13.43 -11.72 -16.78
C GLY A 21 12.82 -11.30 -15.43
N ALA A 22 13.29 -11.93 -14.35
CA ALA A 22 12.87 -11.58 -12.98
C ALA A 22 13.25 -10.16 -12.57
N GLY A 23 14.36 -9.64 -13.11
CA GLY A 23 14.83 -8.28 -12.81
C GLY A 23 13.86 -7.19 -13.25
N ARG A 24 13.31 -7.29 -14.47
CA ARG A 24 12.36 -6.29 -15.00
C ARG A 24 11.03 -6.30 -14.26
N ILE A 25 10.51 -7.48 -13.93
CA ILE A 25 9.29 -7.61 -13.11
C ILE A 25 9.51 -7.00 -11.71
N ALA A 26 10.67 -7.25 -11.09
CA ALA A 26 11.00 -6.67 -9.79
C ALA A 26 11.17 -5.14 -9.83
N GLU A 27 11.76 -4.60 -10.90
CA GLU A 27 11.92 -3.16 -11.11
C GLU A 27 10.56 -2.45 -11.25
N ILE A 28 9.66 -2.99 -12.07
CA ILE A 28 8.29 -2.49 -12.23
C ILE A 28 7.51 -2.61 -10.90
N GLY A 29 7.62 -3.76 -10.23
CA GLY A 29 6.96 -4.01 -8.95
C GLY A 29 7.40 -3.05 -7.84
N LYS A 30 8.69 -2.70 -7.79
CA LYS A 30 9.20 -1.69 -6.85
C LYS A 30 8.59 -0.31 -7.11
N GLY A 31 8.51 0.11 -8.39
CA GLY A 31 7.89 1.38 -8.78
C GLY A 31 6.40 1.44 -8.45
N LEU A 32 5.64 0.40 -8.84
CA LEU A 32 4.22 0.28 -8.52
C LEU A 32 3.97 0.21 -7.01
N GLY A 33 4.77 -0.55 -6.27
CA GLY A 33 4.65 -0.68 -4.82
C GLY A 33 4.89 0.64 -4.09
N ALA A 34 5.90 1.42 -4.52
CA ALA A 34 6.12 2.76 -3.99
C ALA A 34 4.95 3.70 -4.29
N GLY A 35 4.40 3.65 -5.51
CA GLY A 35 3.23 4.43 -5.91
C GLY A 35 1.99 4.10 -5.07
N ILE A 36 1.67 2.82 -4.91
CA ILE A 36 0.53 2.36 -4.10
C ILE A 36 0.73 2.74 -2.62
N LYS A 37 1.96 2.61 -2.09
CA LYS A 37 2.29 2.99 -0.71
C LYS A 37 2.06 4.48 -0.47
N ASN A 38 2.53 5.34 -1.39
CA ASN A 38 2.34 6.79 -1.30
C ASN A 38 0.88 7.18 -1.48
N PHE A 39 0.16 6.53 -2.41
CA PHE A 39 -1.27 6.75 -2.60
C PHE A 39 -2.07 6.40 -1.35
N LYS A 40 -1.78 5.24 -0.73
CA LYS A 40 -2.41 4.84 0.53
C LYS A 40 -2.06 5.76 1.69
N LYS A 41 -0.83 6.29 1.73
CA LYS A 41 -0.41 7.26 2.74
C LYS A 41 -1.16 8.59 2.60
N GLY A 42 -1.28 9.11 1.38
CA GLY A 42 -2.05 10.33 1.09
C GLY A 42 -3.52 10.19 1.48
N LEU A 43 -4.17 9.08 1.12
CA LEU A 43 -5.55 8.80 1.53
C LEU A 43 -5.70 8.74 3.06
N ARG A 44 -4.73 8.15 3.77
CA ARG A 44 -4.75 8.08 5.23
C ARG A 44 -4.42 9.42 5.89
N GLU A 45 -3.57 10.26 5.31
CA GLU A 45 -3.29 11.61 5.82
C GLU A 45 -4.51 12.53 5.66
N ASP A 46 -5.27 12.42 4.56
CA ASP A 46 -6.55 13.12 4.41
C ASP A 46 -7.58 12.63 5.44
N GLU A 47 -7.68 11.31 5.64
CA GLU A 47 -8.57 10.74 6.66
C GLU A 47 -8.13 11.06 8.10
N GLU A 48 -6.84 10.96 8.43
CA GLU A 48 -6.29 11.23 9.76
C GLU A 48 -6.25 12.75 10.06
N GLY A 49 -6.17 13.61 9.04
CA GLY A 49 -6.32 15.07 9.16
C GLY A 49 -7.69 15.50 9.71
N GLU A 50 -8.75 14.74 9.40
CA GLU A 50 -10.07 14.92 10.02
C GLU A 50 -10.13 14.34 11.45
N LYS A 51 -9.37 13.27 11.74
CA LYS A 51 -9.40 12.55 13.03
C LYS A 51 -8.49 13.17 14.10
N LYS A 52 -7.47 13.94 13.73
CA LYS A 52 -6.47 14.49 14.68
C LYS A 52 -6.89 15.80 15.35
N GLN A 53 -7.96 16.46 14.89
CA GLN A 53 -8.46 17.69 15.53
C GLN A 53 -9.36 17.45 16.76
N ILE A 54 -9.81 16.21 17.00
CA ILE A 54 -10.81 15.88 18.03
C ILE A 54 -10.24 15.28 19.33
N THR A 55 -8.92 15.16 19.52
CA THR A 55 -8.38 14.46 20.73
C THR A 55 -7.26 15.18 21.51
N GLU A 56 -6.72 16.30 21.05
CA GLU A 56 -5.62 17.00 21.77
C GLU A 56 -6.06 18.16 22.70
N GLY A 57 -7.33 18.18 23.15
CA GLY A 57 -7.92 19.31 23.89
C GLY A 57 -8.27 19.11 25.38
N SER A 58 -7.87 18.03 26.07
CA SER A 58 -8.32 17.79 27.46
C SER A 58 -7.32 17.07 28.37
N LYS A 59 -6.09 17.60 28.53
CA LYS A 59 -5.19 17.10 29.61
C LYS A 59 -4.12 18.06 30.13
N LYS A 60 -4.44 19.34 30.23
CA LYS A 60 -3.69 20.29 31.06
C LYS A 60 -4.68 21.26 31.66
N ASP A 61 -5.11 20.97 32.87
CA ASP A 61 -5.40 21.87 33.98
C ASP A 61 -5.74 20.95 35.17
N ASP A 62 -5.40 21.34 36.40
CA ASP A 62 -5.51 20.58 37.66
C ASP A 62 -4.32 19.69 38.09
N GLU A 63 -3.11 20.26 38.10
CA GLU A 63 -2.13 19.91 39.14
C GLU A 63 -1.19 21.11 39.44
N LYS A 64 -1.68 22.09 40.22
CA LYS A 64 -0.91 22.91 41.19
C LYS A 64 -1.75 24.08 41.72
N GLY A 65 -1.84 24.18 43.03
CA GLY A 65 -2.21 25.42 43.71
C GLY A 65 -2.88 25.18 45.05
N ASP A 66 -2.05 25.06 46.09
CA ASP A 66 -2.40 25.38 47.48
C ASP A 66 -3.13 26.73 47.64
#